data_AF-B0W186-F1
#
_entry.id   AF-B0W186-F1
#
_cell.length_a   1.000
_cell.length_b   1.000
_cell.length_c   1.000
_cell.angle_alpha   90.00
_cell.angle_beta   90.00
_cell.angle_gamma   90.00
#
_symmetry.space_group_name_H-M   'P 1'
#
loop_
_entity.id
_entity.type
_entity.pdbx_description
1 polymer ?
#
loop_
_entity_poly.entity_id
_entity_poly.type
_entity_poly.pdbx_seq_one_letter_code
_entity_poly.pdbx_strand_id
1 'polypeptide(L)'
;MGVLGPNVLLLGMAIGMAMVTLVASNDNLRVAYQWNQIDYEFPGGNDDRAEAIRSGAYVPENVIPVGLEVYKKRLFLTLPRWKPGIPASLAYININGDKIQQNMPMLELSAVNQLPSGQASNLGGTKHSGQAPLNVSPVRCCCCCKVFHQEGPEAFSAPQSSAPLITHLSSLGRRTPRLSEKDDDRLYVADFEKLLQLAQTSDRQQQQQQQESSAQSSRSRREGPELDKKRASPSRRHRQPVASRWPDHTTTQSPKLRPYPSWNAHRQMGDEEAPEIVSPFRIRADRCGRLWVLDTGVSDLLGETKVLAPTSLLVYDLHNDNLLRRFKFPADHIKESSFYANIAVEDTDCDDTFAYAADLGAPGLVVYSWKLQESWRVQHHFFHPDPLAGNYTITGISFQWDDGLFGIALSRPQSDGFATLYFHPLSSTNEFSVSTRILRNQTLATSDKIYREFKVLGSRGPNGQAGVAFLDQKTGVIFYALPNLNAVTCWKTSNRAYTIKSLGRVYMSVTDMVFPNDVKVDDESNLWVLSDRLHQYMYSSLDPKDVNFRILTATVKDAIENTACDTKIKPLPDIITNLGDILRPSTTTVPPKTKSAASSVLTSLAVLAVAALAKLLL
;
A
#
# COMPACT_ATOMS: atom_id res chain seq x y z
N MET A 1 12.23 4.62 60.66
CA MET A 1 11.83 3.90 59.43
C MET A 1 10.37 3.52 59.58
N GLY A 2 9.45 4.34 59.04
CA GLY A 2 8.02 4.16 59.23
C GLY A 2 7.44 3.16 58.24
N VAL A 3 6.80 2.11 58.76
CA VAL A 3 6.11 1.07 57.99
C VAL A 3 4.86 1.67 57.36
N LEU A 4 4.81 1.67 56.02
CA LEU A 4 3.62 2.03 55.25
C LEU A 4 2.49 1.06 55.60
N GLY A 5 1.38 1.59 56.12
CA GLY A 5 0.21 0.79 56.48
C GLY A 5 -0.45 0.13 55.26
N PRO A 6 -1.12 -1.03 55.44
CA PRO A 6 -1.67 -1.85 54.35
C PRO A 6 -2.63 -1.09 53.42
N ASN A 7 -3.28 -0.04 53.90
CA ASN A 7 -4.22 0.77 53.13
C ASN A 7 -3.55 1.70 52.10
N VAL A 8 -2.28 2.09 52.29
CA VAL A 8 -1.54 2.93 51.33
C VAL A 8 -1.01 2.08 50.17
N LEU A 9 -0.68 0.81 50.45
CA LEU A 9 -0.27 -0.15 49.43
C LEU A 9 -1.44 -0.53 48.49
N LEU A 10 -2.64 -0.69 49.06
CA LEU A 10 -3.87 -0.96 48.31
C LEU A 10 -4.32 0.21 47.42
N LEU A 11 -4.17 1.45 47.88
CA LEU A 11 -4.49 2.65 47.08
C LEU A 11 -3.46 2.86 45.95
N GLY A 12 -2.19 2.56 46.20
CA GLY A 12 -1.14 2.55 45.18
C GLY A 12 -1.33 1.47 44.11
N MET A 13 -1.84 0.28 44.50
CA MET A 13 -2.20 -0.78 43.54
C MET A 13 -3.48 -0.44 42.74
N ALA A 14 -4.46 0.24 43.34
CA ALA A 14 -5.68 0.66 42.64
C ALA A 14 -5.41 1.79 41.63
N ILE A 15 -4.55 2.75 41.96
CA ILE A 15 -4.12 3.82 41.04
C ILE A 15 -3.15 3.27 39.98
N GLY A 16 -2.32 2.29 40.32
CA GLY A 16 -1.51 1.52 39.38
C GLY A 16 -2.35 0.69 38.40
N MET A 17 -3.47 0.10 38.84
CA MET A 17 -4.42 -0.59 37.97
C MET A 17 -5.23 0.37 37.09
N ALA A 18 -5.46 1.62 37.51
CA ALA A 18 -6.16 2.63 36.71
C ALA A 18 -5.26 3.31 35.65
N MET A 19 -3.93 3.25 35.80
CA MET A 19 -2.93 3.76 34.84
C MET A 19 -2.35 2.66 33.92
N VAL A 20 -2.92 1.46 33.96
CA VAL A 20 -2.82 0.50 32.86
C VAL A 20 -4.18 0.50 32.16
N THR A 21 -4.56 1.62 31.54
CA THR A 21 -5.36 1.49 30.32
C THR A 21 -4.45 0.75 29.36
N LEU A 22 -4.63 -0.57 29.28
CA LEU A 22 -4.27 -1.30 28.08
C LEU A 22 -4.77 -0.43 26.92
N VAL A 23 -3.87 -0.01 26.05
CA VAL A 23 -4.25 0.27 24.67
C VAL A 23 -4.75 -1.07 24.18
N ALA A 24 -6.04 -1.35 24.42
CA ALA A 24 -6.67 -2.57 23.98
C ALA A 24 -6.48 -2.56 22.46
N SER A 25 -5.71 -3.54 21.97
CA SER A 25 -5.69 -3.80 20.54
C SER A 25 -7.13 -4.11 20.17
N ASN A 26 -7.67 -3.35 19.22
CA ASN A 26 -8.97 -3.63 18.70
C ASN A 26 -8.78 -4.79 17.73
N ASP A 27 -8.83 -6.04 18.20
CA ASP A 27 -8.55 -7.23 17.39
C ASP A 27 -9.72 -7.57 16.44
N ASN A 28 -10.25 -6.55 15.77
CA ASN A 28 -11.48 -6.61 14.98
C ASN A 28 -11.24 -6.97 13.50
N LEU A 29 -9.97 -6.99 13.06
CA LEU A 29 -9.62 -7.51 11.74
C LEU A 29 -9.62 -9.04 11.77
N ARG A 30 -10.28 -9.64 10.79
CA ARG A 30 -10.30 -11.10 10.57
C ARG A 30 -9.59 -11.45 9.27
N VAL A 31 -8.93 -12.61 9.25
CA VAL A 31 -8.36 -13.17 8.03
C VAL A 31 -9.51 -13.55 7.08
N ALA A 32 -9.53 -12.95 5.90
CA ALA A 32 -10.45 -13.27 4.81
C ALA A 32 -9.89 -14.38 3.91
N TYR A 33 -8.61 -14.25 3.55
CA TYR A 33 -7.90 -15.19 2.69
C TYR A 33 -6.46 -15.34 3.17
N GLN A 34 -5.87 -16.50 2.93
CA GLN A 34 -4.47 -16.73 3.25
C GLN A 34 -3.83 -17.73 2.29
N TRP A 35 -2.53 -17.60 2.09
CA TRP A 35 -1.76 -18.47 1.20
C TRP A 35 -0.40 -18.79 1.81
N ASN A 36 -0.02 -20.06 1.69
CA ASN A 36 1.38 -20.45 1.83
C ASN A 36 2.15 -20.02 0.58
N GLN A 37 1.58 -20.32 -0.59
CA GLN A 37 2.11 -19.94 -1.90
C GLN A 37 0.93 -19.52 -2.80
N ILE A 38 1.16 -18.53 -3.65
CA ILE A 38 0.19 -18.11 -4.65
C ILE A 38 0.13 -19.14 -5.78
N ASP A 39 -1.07 -19.49 -6.22
CA ASP A 39 -1.32 -20.38 -7.36
C ASP A 39 -2.38 -19.78 -8.29
N TYR A 40 -2.47 -20.26 -9.53
CA TYR A 40 -3.30 -19.69 -10.58
C TYR A 40 -4.30 -20.70 -11.15
N GLU A 41 -5.40 -20.20 -11.71
CA GLU A 41 -6.33 -20.98 -12.52
C GLU A 41 -5.78 -21.13 -13.95
N PHE A 42 -4.94 -22.16 -14.15
CA PHE A 42 -4.38 -22.48 -15.48
C PHE A 42 -5.47 -23.01 -16.45
N PRO A 43 -5.46 -22.62 -17.74
CA PRO A 43 -6.50 -23.01 -18.70
C PRO A 43 -6.65 -24.52 -18.89
N GLY A 44 -5.54 -25.24 -19.04
CA GLY A 44 -5.48 -26.71 -19.10
C GLY A 44 -5.45 -27.38 -17.73
N GLY A 45 -5.75 -26.65 -16.65
CA GLY A 45 -5.77 -27.20 -15.30
C GLY A 45 -4.38 -27.65 -14.82
N ASN A 46 -4.30 -28.88 -14.29
CA ASN A 46 -3.09 -29.38 -13.64
C ASN A 46 -1.94 -29.69 -14.61
N ASP A 47 -2.24 -30.02 -15.86
CA ASP A 47 -1.22 -30.37 -16.86
C ASP A 47 -0.42 -29.12 -17.27
N ASP A 48 -1.12 -28.04 -17.61
CA ASP A 48 -0.51 -26.73 -17.90
C ASP A 48 0.28 -26.20 -16.70
N ARG A 49 -0.27 -26.36 -15.48
CA ARG A 49 0.43 -25.98 -14.24
C ARG A 49 1.72 -26.77 -14.07
N ALA A 50 1.68 -28.08 -14.26
CA ALA A 50 2.86 -28.94 -14.12
C ALA A 50 3.92 -28.60 -15.18
N GLU A 51 3.51 -28.30 -16.41
CA GLU A 51 4.41 -27.86 -17.46
C GLU A 51 5.01 -26.49 -17.19
N ALA A 52 4.23 -25.54 -16.68
CA ALA A 52 4.73 -24.23 -16.28
C ALA A 52 5.79 -24.34 -15.16
N ILE A 53 5.60 -25.26 -14.21
CA ILE A 53 6.60 -25.56 -13.19
C ILE A 53 7.85 -26.22 -13.79
N ARG A 54 7.67 -27.23 -14.66
CA ARG A 54 8.78 -27.97 -15.29
C ARG A 54 9.66 -27.07 -16.15
N SER A 55 9.04 -26.15 -16.89
CA SER A 55 9.71 -25.19 -17.76
C SER A 55 10.30 -23.99 -17.01
N GLY A 56 9.97 -23.80 -15.73
CA GLY A 56 10.36 -22.62 -14.94
C GLY A 56 9.55 -21.36 -15.24
N ALA A 57 8.51 -21.45 -16.09
CA ALA A 57 7.57 -20.36 -16.34
C ALA A 57 6.73 -19.99 -15.11
N TYR A 58 6.60 -20.92 -14.16
CA TYR A 58 5.96 -20.71 -12.86
C TYR A 58 6.82 -21.29 -11.73
N VAL A 59 7.34 -20.41 -10.87
CA VAL A 59 8.09 -20.74 -9.65
C VAL A 59 7.29 -20.19 -8.47
N PRO A 60 6.49 -21.02 -7.75
CA PRO A 60 5.59 -20.57 -6.70
C PRO A 60 6.25 -19.72 -5.60
N GLU A 61 7.49 -20.04 -5.24
CA GLU A 61 8.29 -19.35 -4.22
C GLU A 61 8.67 -17.91 -4.60
N ASN A 62 8.65 -17.60 -5.90
CA ASN A 62 8.98 -16.29 -6.44
C ASN A 62 7.77 -15.36 -6.55
N VAL A 63 6.55 -15.87 -6.31
CA VAL A 63 5.32 -15.09 -6.45
C VAL A 63 4.95 -14.47 -5.10
N ILE A 64 5.04 -13.14 -5.01
CA ILE A 64 4.63 -12.35 -3.84
C ILE A 64 3.54 -11.33 -4.24
N PRO A 65 2.39 -11.30 -3.55
CA PRO A 65 1.42 -10.21 -3.71
C PRO A 65 1.94 -8.97 -2.99
N VAL A 66 1.93 -7.82 -3.65
CA VAL A 66 2.39 -6.55 -3.03
C VAL A 66 1.31 -5.46 -3.02
N GLY A 67 0.34 -5.51 -3.93
CA GLY A 67 -0.73 -4.53 -4.04
C GLY A 67 -2.09 -5.21 -4.02
N LEU A 68 -3.07 -4.49 -3.49
CA LEU A 68 -4.43 -4.95 -3.29
C LEU A 68 -5.40 -3.88 -3.78
N GLU A 69 -6.49 -4.29 -4.41
CA GLU A 69 -7.64 -3.42 -4.66
C GLU A 69 -8.93 -4.21 -4.66
N VAL A 70 -10.01 -3.60 -4.19
CA VAL A 70 -11.34 -4.20 -4.18
C VAL A 70 -12.29 -3.35 -5.00
N TYR A 71 -12.96 -3.98 -5.97
CA TYR A 71 -14.02 -3.36 -6.74
C TYR A 71 -15.20 -4.30 -6.86
N LYS A 72 -16.32 -3.93 -6.23
CA LYS A 72 -17.54 -4.74 -6.15
C LYS A 72 -17.20 -6.15 -5.62
N LYS A 73 -17.34 -7.18 -6.48
CA LYS A 73 -17.11 -8.59 -6.13
C LYS A 73 -15.73 -9.09 -6.53
N ARG A 74 -14.81 -8.23 -6.98
CA ARG A 74 -13.46 -8.62 -7.39
C ARG A 74 -12.43 -8.04 -6.44
N LEU A 75 -11.53 -8.91 -5.98
CA LEU A 75 -10.33 -8.54 -5.25
C LEU A 75 -9.14 -8.76 -6.17
N PHE A 76 -8.45 -7.68 -6.53
CA PHE A 76 -7.29 -7.68 -7.39
C PHE A 76 -6.00 -7.72 -6.58
N LEU A 77 -5.00 -8.41 -7.10
CA LEU A 77 -3.65 -8.50 -6.55
C LEU A 77 -2.61 -8.20 -7.63
N THR A 78 -1.60 -7.40 -7.28
CA THR A 78 -0.39 -7.24 -8.10
C THR A 78 0.71 -8.18 -7.63
N LEU A 79 1.37 -8.81 -8.60
CA LEU A 79 2.36 -9.87 -8.42
C LEU A 79 3.59 -9.49 -9.28
N PRO A 80 4.34 -8.44 -8.90
CA PRO A 80 5.36 -7.85 -9.76
C PRO A 80 6.45 -8.85 -10.11
N ARG A 81 6.99 -8.75 -11.33
CA ARG A 81 8.06 -9.62 -11.85
C ARG A 81 9.41 -9.31 -11.22
N TRP A 82 9.56 -9.55 -9.93
CA TRP A 82 10.80 -9.29 -9.20
C TRP A 82 11.83 -10.41 -9.28
N LYS A 83 11.36 -11.64 -9.49
CA LYS A 83 12.16 -12.84 -9.73
C LYS A 83 11.58 -13.58 -10.96
N PRO A 84 12.31 -14.49 -11.61
CA PRO A 84 11.78 -15.27 -12.72
C PRO A 84 10.65 -16.21 -12.31
N GLY A 85 9.88 -16.71 -13.28
CA GLY A 85 8.82 -17.70 -13.03
C GLY A 85 7.52 -17.12 -12.48
N ILE A 86 7.18 -15.89 -12.86
CA ILE A 86 5.91 -15.26 -12.50
C ILE A 86 5.01 -15.26 -13.76
N PRO A 87 3.95 -16.09 -13.81
CA PRO A 87 3.23 -16.33 -15.05
C PRO A 87 2.21 -15.20 -15.37
N ALA A 88 1.68 -14.52 -14.35
CA ALA A 88 0.85 -13.33 -14.49
C ALA A 88 1.12 -12.35 -13.35
N SER A 89 1.18 -11.05 -13.64
CA SER A 89 1.56 -10.00 -12.69
C SER A 89 0.40 -9.13 -12.19
N LEU A 90 -0.80 -9.34 -12.74
CA LEU A 90 -2.06 -8.78 -12.26
C LEU A 90 -3.13 -9.86 -12.35
N ALA A 91 -3.76 -10.15 -11.23
CA ALA A 91 -4.76 -11.20 -11.13
C ALA A 91 -5.86 -10.82 -10.13
N TYR A 92 -6.94 -11.59 -10.08
CA TYR A 92 -8.02 -11.37 -9.14
C TYR A 92 -8.66 -12.67 -8.63
N ILE A 93 -9.42 -12.54 -7.55
CA ILE A 93 -10.36 -13.55 -7.05
C ILE A 93 -11.75 -12.92 -6.91
N ASN A 94 -12.78 -13.77 -6.91
CA ASN A 94 -14.15 -13.33 -6.67
C ASN A 94 -14.49 -13.40 -5.19
N ILE A 95 -14.84 -12.24 -4.61
CA ILE A 95 -15.30 -12.13 -3.23
C ILE A 95 -16.68 -12.81 -3.14
N ASN A 96 -16.81 -13.79 -2.24
CA ASN A 96 -18.02 -14.59 -2.01
C ASN A 96 -18.47 -15.49 -3.19
N GLY A 97 -17.61 -15.74 -4.18
CA GLY A 97 -17.89 -16.63 -5.32
C GLY A 97 -17.82 -18.13 -4.99
N ASP A 98 -17.10 -18.52 -3.93
CA ASP A 98 -16.82 -19.94 -3.63
C ASP A 98 -17.85 -20.60 -2.71
N LYS A 99 -18.93 -19.90 -2.34
CA LYS A 99 -20.07 -20.51 -1.63
C LYS A 99 -21.13 -21.10 -2.57
N ILE A 100 -21.04 -20.89 -3.89
CA ILE A 100 -22.06 -21.34 -4.85
C ILE A 100 -21.79 -22.76 -5.39
N GLN A 101 -20.60 -23.34 -5.20
CA GLN A 101 -20.32 -24.72 -5.64
C GLN A 101 -20.58 -25.82 -4.60
N GLN A 102 -21.01 -25.50 -3.37
CA GLN A 102 -21.19 -26.51 -2.33
C GLN A 102 -22.63 -26.85 -1.94
N ASN A 103 -23.66 -26.28 -2.57
CA ASN A 103 -25.05 -26.67 -2.30
C ASN A 103 -25.96 -26.46 -3.52
N MET A 104 -25.73 -27.23 -4.59
CA MET A 104 -26.81 -27.49 -5.56
C MET A 104 -27.33 -28.91 -5.30
N PRO A 105 -28.55 -29.11 -4.78
CA PRO A 105 -29.15 -30.43 -4.77
C PRO A 105 -29.38 -30.86 -6.23
N MET A 106 -28.92 -32.05 -6.59
CA MET A 106 -29.34 -32.70 -7.83
C MET A 106 -30.87 -32.74 -7.85
N LEU A 107 -31.50 -31.94 -8.70
CA LEU A 107 -32.87 -32.21 -9.11
C LEU A 107 -32.79 -33.18 -10.28
N GLU A 108 -33.29 -34.39 -10.03
CA GLU A 108 -33.44 -35.45 -11.02
C GLU A 108 -34.20 -34.97 -12.25
N LEU A 109 -33.64 -35.30 -13.41
CA LEU A 109 -34.32 -35.21 -14.68
C LEU A 109 -35.32 -36.38 -14.76
N SER A 110 -36.58 -36.16 -14.41
CA SER A 110 -37.65 -37.10 -14.73
C SER A 110 -38.84 -36.41 -15.42
N ALA A 111 -39.06 -36.88 -16.66
CA ALA A 111 -40.32 -36.92 -17.40
C ALA A 111 -41.00 -35.60 -17.80
N VAL A 112 -40.85 -35.22 -19.09
CA VAL A 112 -42.00 -34.86 -19.93
C VAL A 112 -41.73 -35.35 -21.37
N ASN A 113 -42.14 -36.58 -21.66
CA ASN A 113 -42.51 -37.02 -23.00
C ASN A 113 -44.02 -37.23 -22.96
N GLN A 114 -44.80 -36.37 -23.62
CA GLN A 114 -46.14 -36.67 -24.15
C GLN A 114 -46.72 -35.44 -24.85
N LEU A 115 -46.64 -35.46 -26.18
CA LEU A 115 -47.53 -34.74 -27.10
C LEU A 115 -48.78 -35.59 -27.32
N PRO A 116 -50.00 -35.02 -27.33
CA PRO A 116 -51.14 -35.65 -27.97
C PRO A 116 -51.38 -35.11 -29.38
N SER A 117 -51.78 -36.02 -30.24
CA SER A 117 -52.14 -35.88 -31.65
C SER A 117 -53.64 -35.59 -31.86
N GLY A 118 -53.99 -35.01 -33.02
CA GLY A 118 -55.34 -35.06 -33.64
C GLY A 118 -55.89 -33.68 -34.07
N GLN A 119 -55.79 -33.32 -35.36
CA GLN A 119 -56.88 -33.32 -36.39
C GLN A 119 -57.90 -32.17 -36.24
N ALA A 120 -58.43 -31.47 -37.26
CA ALA A 120 -58.30 -31.43 -38.72
C ALA A 120 -59.07 -30.17 -39.24
N SER A 121 -58.70 -29.64 -40.41
CA SER A 121 -59.59 -29.07 -41.48
C SER A 121 -58.80 -28.07 -42.35
N ASN A 122 -58.38 -28.41 -43.56
CA ASN A 122 -59.08 -28.24 -44.85
C ASN A 122 -59.42 -26.78 -45.24
N LEU A 123 -58.75 -26.23 -46.26
CA LEU A 123 -59.29 -25.87 -47.60
C LEU A 123 -58.50 -24.76 -48.32
N GLY A 124 -58.21 -25.01 -49.61
CA GLY A 124 -57.94 -24.02 -50.67
C GLY A 124 -56.50 -23.47 -50.70
N GLY A 125 -55.63 -23.68 -51.70
CA GLY A 125 -55.86 -23.97 -53.11
C GLY A 125 -55.73 -22.69 -53.94
N THR A 126 -54.52 -22.41 -54.44
CA THR A 126 -54.26 -21.90 -55.81
C THR A 126 -52.74 -21.85 -56.09
N LYS A 127 -52.35 -22.52 -57.18
CA LYS A 127 -51.06 -22.40 -57.88
C LYS A 127 -51.23 -21.47 -59.09
N HIS A 128 -50.22 -20.65 -59.38
CA HIS A 128 -49.71 -20.27 -60.71
C HIS A 128 -48.38 -19.51 -60.46
N SER A 129 -47.17 -19.97 -60.80
CA SER A 129 -46.54 -20.41 -62.07
C SER A 129 -46.16 -19.26 -63.02
N GLY A 130 -44.86 -19.15 -63.34
CA GLY A 130 -44.30 -18.38 -64.47
C GLY A 130 -43.16 -17.46 -64.03
N GLN A 131 -41.90 -17.90 -64.05
CA GLN A 131 -40.95 -17.94 -65.18
C GLN A 131 -39.92 -16.79 -65.11
N ALA A 132 -38.65 -17.19 -65.03
CA ALA A 132 -37.42 -16.39 -65.03
C ALA A 132 -37.14 -15.81 -66.46
N PRO A 133 -36.07 -15.02 -66.79
CA PRO A 133 -34.67 -15.39 -66.47
C PRO A 133 -33.55 -14.29 -66.39
N LEU A 134 -32.37 -14.74 -65.93
CA LEU A 134 -30.98 -14.43 -66.38
C LEU A 134 -30.37 -13.02 -66.28
N ASN A 135 -29.35 -12.87 -65.41
CA ASN A 135 -27.89 -12.66 -65.68
C ASN A 135 -27.23 -11.96 -64.46
N VAL A 136 -26.21 -12.45 -63.74
CA VAL A 136 -24.83 -12.88 -64.13
C VAL A 136 -24.07 -11.68 -64.73
N SER A 137 -22.95 -11.10 -64.24
CA SER A 137 -21.94 -11.40 -63.21
C SER A 137 -21.02 -10.13 -63.07
N PRO A 138 -19.69 -10.14 -62.80
CA PRO A 138 -19.08 -9.56 -61.59
C PRO A 138 -17.80 -8.70 -61.86
N VAL A 139 -16.88 -8.59 -60.86
CA VAL A 139 -15.38 -8.53 -61.03
C VAL A 139 -14.80 -7.13 -61.44
N ARG A 140 -13.62 -6.60 -61.02
CA ARG A 140 -12.34 -7.09 -60.43
C ARG A 140 -11.48 -5.92 -59.89
N CYS A 141 -10.43 -6.27 -59.14
CA CYS A 141 -9.18 -5.54 -58.85
C CYS A 141 -8.44 -4.98 -60.07
N CYS A 142 -7.49 -4.05 -59.83
CA CYS A 142 -6.17 -4.08 -60.49
C CYS A 142 -5.08 -3.32 -59.72
N CYS A 143 -3.91 -3.96 -59.56
CA CYS A 143 -2.60 -3.32 -59.35
C CYS A 143 -2.05 -2.77 -60.68
N CYS A 144 -1.15 -1.78 -60.61
CA CYS A 144 -0.07 -1.63 -61.60
C CYS A 144 1.15 -0.89 -61.03
N CYS A 145 2.31 -1.16 -61.63
CA CYS A 145 3.68 -0.95 -61.15
C CYS A 145 4.36 0.37 -61.59
N LYS A 146 5.41 0.76 -60.83
CA LYS A 146 6.75 1.29 -61.20
C LYS A 146 6.90 2.58 -62.06
N VAL A 147 7.77 3.50 -61.58
CA VAL A 147 9.16 3.81 -62.08
C VAL A 147 9.58 5.31 -62.19
N PHE A 148 10.79 5.58 -61.63
CA PHE A 148 11.91 6.54 -61.91
C PHE A 148 12.03 8.05 -61.52
N HIS A 149 13.24 8.32 -60.96
CA HIS A 149 14.19 9.47 -60.95
C HIS A 149 13.77 10.88 -60.45
N GLN A 150 14.36 11.44 -59.38
CA GLN A 150 15.69 12.10 -59.21
C GLN A 150 15.86 13.43 -59.98
N GLU A 151 16.17 14.52 -59.27
CA GLU A 151 17.47 15.24 -59.27
C GLU A 151 17.42 16.54 -58.41
N GLY A 152 18.54 16.87 -57.74
CA GLY A 152 18.86 18.22 -57.21
C GLY A 152 19.34 19.16 -58.33
N PRO A 153 20.08 20.29 -58.12
CA PRO A 153 21.14 20.51 -57.10
C PRO A 153 21.29 21.96 -56.53
N GLU A 154 22.25 22.14 -55.59
CA GLU A 154 23.24 23.25 -55.32
C GLU A 154 22.88 24.75 -55.48
N ALA A 155 23.50 25.78 -54.89
CA ALA A 155 24.42 26.13 -53.78
C ALA A 155 24.67 27.68 -53.88
N PHE A 156 25.51 28.28 -53.00
CA PHE A 156 25.97 29.71 -52.90
C PHE A 156 25.07 30.69 -52.11
N SER A 157 25.52 31.65 -51.29
CA SER A 157 26.83 32.12 -50.77
C SER A 157 26.59 33.24 -49.72
N ALA A 158 27.48 33.38 -48.73
CA ALA A 158 27.57 34.52 -47.77
C ALA A 158 28.28 35.75 -48.45
N PRO A 159 28.54 36.96 -47.82
CA PRO A 159 29.24 37.11 -46.51
C PRO A 159 29.07 38.44 -45.70
N GLN A 160 29.78 38.51 -44.55
CA GLN A 160 30.37 39.69 -43.82
C GLN A 160 29.44 40.70 -43.11
N SER A 161 29.80 41.43 -42.04
CA SER A 161 30.81 41.43 -40.94
C SER A 161 30.36 42.58 -39.99
N SER A 162 30.51 42.56 -38.66
CA SER A 162 31.63 43.20 -37.91
C SER A 162 31.25 43.37 -36.42
N ALA A 163 32.22 43.12 -35.52
CA ALA A 163 32.22 43.41 -34.07
C ALA A 163 33.06 44.68 -33.79
N PRO A 164 33.18 45.24 -32.55
CA PRO A 164 34.04 44.69 -31.46
C PRO A 164 33.47 44.92 -30.02
N LEU A 165 34.00 44.54 -28.85
CA LEU A 165 35.09 43.69 -28.30
C LEU A 165 35.74 44.46 -27.12
N ILE A 166 35.66 43.95 -25.87
CA ILE A 166 36.67 44.06 -24.78
C ILE A 166 36.41 42.85 -23.83
N THR A 167 37.05 41.67 -23.96
CA THR A 167 38.34 41.19 -23.36
C THR A 167 38.55 41.55 -21.87
N HIS A 168 38.91 40.69 -20.92
CA HIS A 168 39.96 39.64 -20.80
C HIS A 168 39.74 39.03 -19.37
N LEU A 169 40.05 37.79 -18.96
CA LEU A 169 41.19 36.88 -19.12
C LEU A 169 40.74 35.52 -18.48
N SER A 170 40.73 34.40 -19.21
CA SER A 170 41.77 33.34 -19.27
C SER A 170 41.77 32.38 -18.07
N SER A 171 41.93 31.06 -18.19
CA SER A 171 42.10 30.15 -19.34
C SER A 171 42.32 28.72 -18.80
N LEU A 172 42.20 27.75 -19.72
CA LEU A 172 42.70 26.36 -19.68
C LEU A 172 41.83 25.36 -18.89
N GLY A 173 41.19 24.33 -19.47
CA GLY A 173 41.23 23.75 -20.81
C GLY A 173 41.48 22.24 -20.72
N ARG A 174 40.56 21.41 -21.21
CA ARG A 174 40.84 20.19 -21.99
C ARG A 174 39.56 19.58 -22.57
N ARG A 175 39.76 18.95 -23.73
CA ARG A 175 38.81 18.51 -24.76
C ARG A 175 37.95 17.32 -24.30
N THR A 176 36.67 17.33 -24.66
CA THR A 176 35.79 16.16 -24.70
C THR A 176 35.90 15.46 -26.06
N PRO A 177 35.91 14.11 -26.13
CA PRO A 177 35.68 13.40 -27.38
C PRO A 177 34.17 13.27 -27.63
N ARG A 178 33.76 13.36 -28.91
CA ARG A 178 32.41 12.98 -29.35
C ARG A 178 32.28 11.46 -29.25
N LEU A 179 31.26 10.99 -28.54
CA LEU A 179 30.79 9.60 -28.59
C LEU A 179 29.48 9.55 -29.36
N SER A 180 29.34 8.49 -30.16
CA SER A 180 28.22 8.23 -31.06
C SER A 180 26.99 7.71 -30.32
N GLU A 181 25.82 7.98 -30.89
CA GLU A 181 24.43 7.69 -30.47
C GLU A 181 24.08 6.19 -30.32
N LYS A 182 25.07 5.30 -30.16
CA LYS A 182 24.92 3.85 -29.95
C LYS A 182 25.54 3.32 -28.65
N ASP A 183 26.21 4.18 -27.87
CA ASP A 183 26.85 3.80 -26.60
C ASP A 183 26.06 4.24 -25.35
N ASP A 184 24.95 4.98 -25.52
CA ASP A 184 24.15 5.49 -24.40
C ASP A 184 23.41 4.36 -23.67
N ASP A 185 22.83 3.38 -24.39
CA ASP A 185 22.04 2.27 -23.79
C ASP A 185 22.84 1.34 -22.86
N ARG A 186 24.18 1.32 -22.98
CA ARG A 186 25.06 0.50 -22.12
C ARG A 186 25.48 1.21 -20.84
N LEU A 187 25.36 2.53 -20.76
CA LEU A 187 25.69 3.30 -19.56
C LEU A 187 24.55 3.27 -18.53
N TYR A 188 23.29 3.07 -18.96
CA TYR A 188 22.09 3.03 -18.11
C TYR A 188 22.00 1.82 -17.16
N VAL A 189 22.78 0.76 -17.37
CA VAL A 189 22.73 -0.49 -16.57
C VAL A 189 23.86 -0.55 -15.54
N ALA A 190 25.00 0.09 -15.80
CA ALA A 190 26.23 -0.12 -15.05
C ALA A 190 26.27 0.51 -13.64
N ASP A 191 25.48 1.55 -13.38
CA ASP A 191 25.47 2.22 -12.07
C ASP A 191 24.31 1.80 -11.14
N PHE A 192 23.23 1.19 -11.67
CA PHE A 192 22.20 0.53 -10.85
C PHE A 192 22.71 -0.77 -10.22
N GLU A 193 23.47 -1.57 -10.97
CA GLU A 193 24.18 -2.75 -10.43
C GLU A 193 25.13 -2.38 -9.28
N LYS A 194 25.75 -1.20 -9.37
CA LYS A 194 26.73 -0.71 -8.39
C LYS A 194 26.08 -0.28 -7.08
N LEU A 195 24.89 0.33 -7.13
CA LEU A 195 24.14 0.72 -5.92
C LEU A 195 23.55 -0.50 -5.19
N LEU A 196 23.00 -1.48 -5.92
CA LEU A 196 22.57 -2.75 -5.30
C LEU A 196 23.75 -3.59 -4.79
N GLN A 197 24.88 -3.66 -5.52
CA GLN A 197 26.06 -4.39 -5.04
C GLN A 197 26.77 -3.69 -3.88
N LEU A 198 26.81 -2.35 -3.82
CA LEU A 198 27.40 -1.62 -2.69
C LEU A 198 26.59 -1.80 -1.41
N ALA A 199 25.25 -1.84 -1.50
CA ALA A 199 24.39 -2.19 -0.37
C ALA A 199 24.61 -3.64 0.09
N GLN A 200 24.71 -4.59 -0.85
CA GLN A 200 24.90 -6.02 -0.52
C GLN A 200 26.32 -6.37 -0.03
N THR A 201 27.37 -5.67 -0.48
CA THR A 201 28.76 -5.94 -0.08
C THR A 201 29.10 -5.33 1.28
N SER A 202 28.50 -4.19 1.64
CA SER A 202 28.62 -3.61 2.98
C SER A 202 27.98 -4.51 4.05
N ASP A 203 26.82 -5.10 3.74
CA ASP A 203 26.10 -6.01 4.64
C ASP A 203 26.82 -7.35 4.87
N ARG A 204 27.47 -7.92 3.84
CA ARG A 204 28.27 -9.14 4.03
C ARG A 204 29.46 -8.92 4.96
N GLN A 205 30.10 -7.74 4.92
CA GLN A 205 31.20 -7.43 5.83
C GLN A 205 30.73 -7.21 7.28
N GLN A 206 29.54 -6.64 7.48
CA GLN A 206 28.96 -6.48 8.83
C GLN A 206 28.46 -7.80 9.42
N GLN A 207 27.85 -8.68 8.63
CA GLN A 207 27.44 -10.03 9.08
C GLN A 207 28.64 -10.89 9.47
N GLN A 208 29.77 -10.77 8.76
CA GLN A 208 31.00 -11.49 9.09
C GLN A 208 31.61 -10.99 10.42
N GLN A 209 31.57 -9.68 10.70
CA GLN A 209 31.99 -9.12 12.00
C GLN A 209 31.06 -9.52 13.16
N GLN A 210 29.75 -9.64 12.95
CA GLN A 210 28.81 -10.10 13.99
C GLN A 210 28.92 -11.61 14.28
N GLN A 211 29.25 -12.43 13.27
CA GLN A 211 29.52 -13.86 13.48
C GLN A 211 30.82 -14.10 14.26
N GLU A 212 31.86 -13.29 14.05
CA GLU A 212 33.10 -13.38 14.83
C GLU A 212 32.92 -12.93 16.30
N SER A 213 32.12 -11.88 16.52
CA SER A 213 31.76 -11.38 17.86
C SER A 213 30.97 -12.41 18.69
N SER A 214 30.01 -13.09 18.08
CA SER A 214 29.18 -14.11 18.75
C SER A 214 29.95 -15.40 19.04
N ALA A 215 30.90 -15.77 18.17
CA ALA A 215 31.81 -16.89 18.41
C ALA A 215 32.76 -16.65 19.60
N GLN A 216 33.23 -15.41 19.82
CA GLN A 216 34.06 -15.05 20.98
C GLN A 216 33.29 -15.04 22.30
N SER A 217 32.01 -14.64 22.30
CA SER A 217 31.17 -14.65 23.51
C SER A 217 30.85 -16.08 24.00
N SER A 218 30.68 -17.03 23.08
CA SER A 218 30.39 -18.44 23.41
C SER A 218 31.57 -19.19 24.03
N ARG A 219 32.80 -18.66 23.93
CA ARG A 219 34.03 -19.29 24.45
C ARG A 219 34.34 -18.93 25.91
N SER A 220 33.61 -17.99 26.53
CA SER A 220 33.87 -17.53 27.91
C SER A 220 32.91 -18.08 28.98
N ARG A 221 31.96 -18.97 28.64
CA ARG A 221 31.01 -19.57 29.59
C ARG A 221 31.05 -21.10 29.56
N ARG A 222 32.15 -21.69 30.07
CA ARG A 222 32.18 -23.10 30.48
C ARG A 222 33.16 -23.30 31.64
N GLU A 223 32.76 -22.99 32.88
CA GLU A 223 33.34 -23.58 34.11
C GLU A 223 32.33 -23.53 35.28
N GLY A 224 32.07 -24.68 35.95
CA GLY A 224 31.61 -24.78 37.34
C GLY A 224 30.18 -25.30 37.63
N PRO A 225 29.93 -26.00 38.78
CA PRO A 225 29.78 -27.45 38.76
C PRO A 225 28.45 -28.05 39.29
N GLU A 226 28.35 -29.36 39.08
CA GLU A 226 27.29 -30.35 39.33
C GLU A 226 27.14 -30.76 40.81
N LEU A 227 25.90 -31.01 41.28
CA LEU A 227 25.60 -31.76 42.50
C LEU A 227 24.22 -32.46 42.42
N ASP A 228 24.21 -33.71 42.87
CA ASP A 228 23.23 -34.78 42.68
C ASP A 228 22.35 -34.99 43.95
N LYS A 229 21.05 -35.33 43.80
CA LYS A 229 20.36 -36.49 44.45
C LYS A 229 18.82 -36.45 44.45
N LYS A 230 18.30 -37.65 44.13
CA LYS A 230 16.94 -38.23 44.13
C LYS A 230 16.07 -38.02 45.38
N ARG A 231 14.73 -37.90 45.19
CA ARG A 231 13.69 -38.74 45.87
C ARG A 231 12.28 -38.60 45.23
N ALA A 232 11.50 -39.68 45.29
CA ALA A 232 10.19 -39.89 44.67
C ALA A 232 8.97 -39.43 45.52
N SER A 233 7.89 -39.02 44.82
CA SER A 233 6.41 -39.08 45.00
C SER A 233 5.74 -39.31 46.38
N PRO A 234 4.48 -38.86 46.67
CA PRO A 234 3.33 -38.83 45.74
C PRO A 234 2.25 -37.69 45.85
N SER A 235 1.50 -37.57 44.75
CA SER A 235 0.11 -37.08 44.53
C SER A 235 -0.53 -36.00 45.43
N ARG A 236 -1.00 -34.91 44.79
CA ARG A 236 -2.29 -34.29 45.11
C ARG A 236 -2.86 -33.52 43.91
N ARG A 237 -4.17 -33.72 43.72
CA ARG A 237 -5.04 -33.29 42.61
C ARG A 237 -4.90 -31.80 42.29
N HIS A 238 -4.76 -31.47 41.01
CA HIS A 238 -5.13 -30.15 40.48
C HIS A 238 -6.14 -30.30 39.35
N ARG A 239 -7.13 -29.42 39.42
CA ARG A 239 -8.35 -29.38 38.62
C ARG A 239 -8.01 -29.23 37.13
N GLN A 240 -8.74 -29.95 36.30
CA GLN A 240 -8.75 -29.74 34.85
C GLN A 240 -9.10 -28.28 34.53
N PRO A 241 -8.39 -27.61 33.60
CA PRO A 241 -8.90 -26.40 32.99
C PRO A 241 -10.04 -26.78 32.04
N VAL A 242 -11.14 -26.04 32.17
CA VAL A 242 -12.30 -26.06 31.28
C VAL A 242 -11.80 -25.89 29.84
N ALA A 243 -12.15 -26.86 28.99
CA ALA A 243 -11.89 -26.80 27.56
C ALA A 243 -12.50 -25.51 27.00
N SER A 244 -11.63 -24.57 26.63
CA SER A 244 -12.01 -23.40 25.86
C SER A 244 -12.43 -23.88 24.47
N ARG A 245 -13.69 -23.57 24.16
CA ARG A 245 -14.36 -23.84 22.89
C ARG A 245 -13.77 -22.92 21.82
N TRP A 246 -12.57 -23.23 21.33
CA TRP A 246 -12.00 -22.62 20.14
C TRP A 246 -12.27 -23.57 18.97
N PRO A 247 -12.92 -23.11 17.88
CA PRO A 247 -13.05 -23.92 16.69
C PRO A 247 -11.66 -24.13 16.08
N ASP A 248 -11.41 -25.38 15.70
CA ASP A 248 -10.23 -25.91 15.05
C ASP A 248 -9.78 -25.03 13.86
N HIS A 249 -8.52 -24.59 13.88
CA HIS A 249 -7.90 -23.76 12.83
C HIS A 249 -7.56 -24.62 11.60
N THR A 250 -8.56 -24.99 10.80
CA THR A 250 -8.34 -25.55 9.47
C THR A 250 -9.20 -24.84 8.41
N THR A 251 -8.50 -24.08 7.57
CA THR A 251 -8.92 -23.38 6.34
C THR A 251 -9.70 -22.06 6.46
N THR A 252 -9.07 -20.97 6.03
CA THR A 252 -9.76 -19.79 5.49
C THR A 252 -9.18 -19.47 4.11
N GLN A 253 -9.58 -20.29 3.13
CA GLN A 253 -9.46 -20.14 1.67
C GLN A 253 -8.11 -19.62 1.11
N SER A 254 -7.41 -20.48 0.36
CA SER A 254 -6.29 -20.14 -0.52
C SER A 254 -6.75 -20.20 -1.99
N PRO A 255 -7.64 -19.31 -2.45
CA PRO A 255 -8.20 -19.40 -3.79
C PRO A 255 -7.11 -19.20 -4.84
N LYS A 256 -7.26 -19.92 -5.95
CA LYS A 256 -6.41 -19.72 -7.12
C LYS A 256 -6.73 -18.39 -7.78
N LEU A 257 -5.71 -17.69 -8.25
CA LEU A 257 -5.87 -16.39 -8.87
C LEU A 257 -6.19 -16.52 -10.37
N ARG A 258 -7.02 -15.61 -10.88
CA ARG A 258 -7.35 -15.48 -12.30
C ARG A 258 -6.58 -14.32 -12.90
N PRO A 259 -5.70 -14.53 -13.89
CA PRO A 259 -5.01 -13.43 -14.56
C PRO A 259 -5.98 -12.42 -15.18
N TYR A 260 -5.69 -11.14 -14.97
CA TYR A 260 -6.50 -10.03 -15.46
C TYR A 260 -5.75 -9.23 -16.54
N PRO A 261 -6.45 -8.77 -17.60
CA PRO A 261 -7.81 -9.16 -17.98
C PRO A 261 -7.87 -10.60 -18.52
N SER A 262 -6.72 -11.15 -18.94
CA SER A 262 -6.60 -12.52 -19.43
C SER A 262 -5.15 -13.02 -19.33
N TRP A 263 -4.94 -14.33 -19.50
CA TRP A 263 -3.61 -14.92 -19.68
C TRP A 263 -2.80 -14.28 -20.83
N ASN A 264 -3.47 -13.76 -21.86
CA ASN A 264 -2.79 -13.18 -23.02
C ASN A 264 -2.08 -11.86 -22.69
N ALA A 265 -2.64 -11.05 -21.80
CA ALA A 265 -2.08 -9.76 -21.42
C ALA A 265 -0.71 -9.89 -20.73
N HIS A 266 -0.40 -11.05 -20.16
CA HIS A 266 0.86 -11.33 -19.43
C HIS A 266 1.90 -12.07 -20.25
N ARG A 267 1.54 -12.53 -21.46
CA ARG A 267 2.42 -13.34 -22.30
C ARG A 267 3.21 -12.45 -23.25
N GLN A 268 4.49 -12.78 -23.38
CA GLN A 268 5.35 -12.19 -24.38
C GLN A 268 5.11 -12.90 -25.72
N MET A 269 4.68 -12.15 -26.74
CA MET A 269 4.38 -12.69 -28.07
C MET A 269 5.60 -12.49 -28.98
N GLY A 270 6.63 -13.31 -28.78
CA GLY A 270 7.91 -13.23 -29.51
C GLY A 270 9.01 -12.45 -28.77
N ASP A 271 10.24 -12.52 -29.27
CA ASP A 271 11.41 -12.07 -28.52
C ASP A 271 11.51 -10.54 -28.36
N GLU A 272 10.87 -9.77 -29.25
CA GLU A 272 10.99 -8.30 -29.31
C GLU A 272 9.74 -7.54 -28.81
N GLU A 273 8.60 -8.21 -28.60
CA GLU A 273 7.36 -7.53 -28.19
C GLU A 273 7.09 -7.75 -26.70
N ALA A 274 7.13 -6.66 -25.93
CA ALA A 274 6.80 -6.71 -24.51
C ALA A 274 5.34 -7.14 -24.29
N PRO A 275 5.04 -7.87 -23.21
CA PRO A 275 3.66 -8.13 -22.80
C PRO A 275 2.86 -6.84 -22.60
N GLU A 276 1.53 -6.90 -22.74
CA GLU A 276 0.64 -5.78 -22.42
C GLU A 276 0.81 -5.34 -20.95
N ILE A 277 0.90 -6.31 -20.05
CA ILE A 277 1.17 -6.13 -18.63
C ILE A 277 2.49 -6.81 -18.31
N VAL A 278 3.48 -6.02 -17.90
CA VAL A 278 4.80 -6.52 -17.53
C VAL A 278 4.82 -6.77 -16.03
N SER A 279 4.85 -5.71 -15.23
CA SER A 279 5.08 -5.79 -13.79
C SER A 279 4.40 -4.63 -13.06
N PRO A 280 3.08 -4.70 -12.89
CA PRO A 280 2.34 -3.78 -12.04
C PRO A 280 2.82 -3.82 -10.61
N PHE A 281 3.02 -2.63 -10.03
CA PHE A 281 3.39 -2.52 -8.62
C PHE A 281 2.21 -2.10 -7.75
N ARG A 282 1.42 -1.11 -8.20
CA ARG A 282 0.20 -0.65 -7.53
C ARG A 282 -0.94 -0.45 -8.51
N ILE A 283 -2.16 -0.59 -7.97
CA ILE A 283 -3.42 -0.47 -8.69
C ILE A 283 -4.42 0.36 -7.89
N ARG A 284 -5.36 0.99 -8.59
CA ARG A 284 -6.47 1.73 -7.99
C ARG A 284 -7.74 1.60 -8.84
N ALA A 285 -8.86 1.21 -8.22
CA ALA A 285 -10.17 1.13 -8.88
C ALA A 285 -11.01 2.36 -8.54
N ASP A 286 -11.28 3.22 -9.52
CA ASP A 286 -12.05 4.43 -9.27
C ASP A 286 -13.58 4.21 -9.27
N ARG A 287 -14.33 5.21 -8.83
CA ARG A 287 -15.80 5.19 -8.78
C ARG A 287 -16.45 5.12 -10.18
N CYS A 288 -15.70 5.47 -11.21
CA CYS A 288 -16.13 5.46 -12.61
C CYS A 288 -16.07 4.05 -13.20
N GLY A 289 -15.57 3.08 -12.45
CA GLY A 289 -15.37 1.72 -12.92
C GLY A 289 -14.17 1.60 -13.85
N ARG A 290 -13.07 2.30 -13.54
CA ARG A 290 -11.79 2.13 -14.22
C ARG A 290 -10.74 1.56 -13.26
N LEU A 291 -9.94 0.62 -13.73
CA LEU A 291 -8.77 0.11 -13.02
C LEU A 291 -7.51 0.78 -13.55
N TRP A 292 -6.88 1.57 -12.70
CA TRP A 292 -5.64 2.27 -12.96
C TRP A 292 -4.49 1.39 -12.50
N VAL A 293 -3.58 1.03 -13.41
CA VAL A 293 -2.50 0.08 -13.20
C VAL A 293 -1.17 0.76 -13.49
N LEU A 294 -0.35 0.88 -12.45
CA LEU A 294 0.99 1.45 -12.53
C LEU A 294 1.98 0.34 -12.85
N ASP A 295 2.36 0.24 -14.12
CA ASP A 295 3.25 -0.80 -14.64
C ASP A 295 4.67 -0.25 -14.77
N THR A 296 5.62 -0.95 -14.14
CA THR A 296 7.03 -0.58 -14.16
C THR A 296 7.70 -0.92 -15.49
N GLY A 297 7.16 -1.87 -16.27
CA GLY A 297 7.78 -2.34 -17.50
C GLY A 297 9.06 -3.17 -17.29
N VAL A 298 9.42 -3.48 -16.03
CA VAL A 298 10.65 -4.17 -15.65
C VAL A 298 10.37 -5.59 -15.15
N SER A 299 11.19 -6.54 -15.61
CA SER A 299 11.20 -7.93 -15.15
C SER A 299 12.52 -8.28 -14.46
N ASP A 300 12.45 -9.26 -13.56
CA ASP A 300 13.57 -9.76 -12.74
C ASP A 300 14.29 -8.66 -11.94
N LEU A 301 13.50 -7.78 -11.29
CA LEU A 301 14.01 -6.60 -10.58
C LEU A 301 15.06 -6.90 -9.49
N LEU A 302 14.99 -8.06 -8.83
CA LEU A 302 15.94 -8.47 -7.78
C LEU A 302 17.07 -9.37 -8.32
N GLY A 303 17.01 -9.74 -9.59
CA GLY A 303 18.00 -10.58 -10.28
C GLY A 303 18.67 -9.81 -11.41
N GLU A 304 18.68 -10.40 -12.60
CA GLU A 304 19.20 -9.75 -13.81
C GLU A 304 18.10 -8.87 -14.41
N THR A 305 18.05 -7.62 -13.98
CA THR A 305 17.02 -6.65 -14.37
C THR A 305 16.89 -6.53 -15.89
N LYS A 306 15.67 -6.73 -16.40
CA LYS A 306 15.32 -6.63 -17.81
C LYS A 306 14.21 -5.60 -18.01
N VAL A 307 14.53 -4.49 -18.67
CA VAL A 307 13.54 -3.49 -19.08
C VAL A 307 12.86 -3.97 -20.35
N LEU A 308 11.60 -4.37 -20.25
CA LEU A 308 10.81 -4.86 -21.39
C LEU A 308 9.97 -3.73 -22.01
N ALA A 309 9.47 -2.81 -21.20
CA ALA A 309 8.68 -1.68 -21.64
C ALA A 309 8.99 -0.42 -20.80
N PRO A 310 8.69 0.79 -21.31
CA PRO A 310 8.73 1.99 -20.49
C PRO A 310 7.66 1.97 -19.39
N THR A 311 7.98 2.54 -18.23
CA THR A 311 7.00 2.80 -17.15
C THR A 311 5.75 3.46 -17.70
N SER A 312 4.59 2.88 -17.43
CA SER A 312 3.33 3.26 -18.05
C SER A 312 2.17 3.18 -17.07
N LEU A 313 1.16 4.00 -17.30
CA LEU A 313 -0.14 3.94 -16.64
C LEU A 313 -1.15 3.27 -17.58
N LEU A 314 -1.61 2.08 -17.23
CA LEU A 314 -2.64 1.35 -17.97
C LEU A 314 -3.99 1.60 -17.30
N VAL A 315 -5.02 1.85 -18.08
CA VAL A 315 -6.38 2.11 -17.56
C VAL A 315 -7.34 1.16 -18.26
N TYR A 316 -7.94 0.25 -17.48
CA TYR A 316 -8.93 -0.70 -17.97
C TYR A 316 -10.34 -0.29 -17.56
N ASP A 317 -11.33 -0.62 -18.38
CA ASP A 317 -12.75 -0.52 -18.03
C ASP A 317 -13.18 -1.75 -17.23
N LEU A 318 -13.61 -1.58 -15.98
CA LEU A 318 -14.03 -2.67 -15.10
C LEU A 318 -15.43 -3.21 -15.42
N HIS A 319 -16.12 -2.70 -16.44
CA HIS A 319 -17.40 -3.24 -16.90
C HIS A 319 -17.23 -4.36 -17.94
N ASN A 320 -16.17 -4.27 -18.77
CA ASN A 320 -15.91 -5.19 -19.89
C ASN A 320 -14.44 -5.68 -19.96
N ASP A 321 -13.60 -5.22 -19.03
CA ASP A 321 -12.17 -5.54 -18.88
C ASP A 321 -11.28 -5.13 -20.06
N ASN A 322 -11.75 -4.23 -20.94
CA ASN A 322 -10.97 -3.71 -22.06
C ASN A 322 -9.95 -2.66 -21.60
N LEU A 323 -8.78 -2.65 -22.23
CA LEU A 323 -7.80 -1.58 -22.09
C LEU A 323 -8.34 -0.30 -22.76
N LEU A 324 -8.62 0.74 -21.97
CA LEU A 324 -9.05 2.03 -22.46
C LEU A 324 -7.86 2.90 -22.91
N ARG A 325 -6.76 2.84 -22.14
CA ARG A 325 -5.62 3.71 -22.37
C ARG A 325 -4.33 3.10 -21.83
N ARG A 326 -3.25 3.24 -22.60
CA ARG A 326 -1.88 3.10 -22.15
C ARG A 326 -1.21 4.47 -22.25
N PHE A 327 -0.87 5.07 -21.13
CA PHE A 327 -0.14 6.32 -21.07
C PHE A 327 1.32 6.04 -20.72
N LYS A 328 2.22 6.25 -21.67
CA LYS A 328 3.67 6.22 -21.44
C LYS A 328 4.07 7.54 -20.78
N PHE A 329 4.72 7.48 -19.62
CA PHE A 329 5.21 8.69 -18.97
C PHE A 329 6.34 9.34 -19.82
N PRO A 330 6.31 10.66 -20.02
CA PRO A 330 7.40 11.40 -20.67
C PRO A 330 8.74 11.20 -19.97
N ALA A 331 9.81 11.20 -20.77
CA ALA A 331 11.17 10.90 -20.29
C ALA A 331 11.68 11.91 -19.25
N ASP A 332 11.21 13.15 -19.27
CA ASP A 332 11.58 14.18 -18.31
C ASP A 332 10.86 14.04 -16.95
N HIS A 333 9.76 13.28 -16.90
CA HIS A 333 9.03 12.96 -15.67
C HIS A 333 9.62 11.74 -14.94
N ILE A 334 10.33 10.87 -15.67
CA ILE A 334 11.07 9.73 -15.14
C ILE A 334 12.54 10.16 -14.94
N LYS A 335 13.13 9.85 -13.78
CA LYS A 335 14.55 10.04 -13.48
C LYS A 335 15.24 8.68 -13.44
N GLU A 336 16.57 8.69 -13.42
CA GLU A 336 17.39 7.48 -13.43
C GLU A 336 17.01 6.48 -12.32
N SER A 337 16.82 6.96 -11.10
CA SER A 337 16.39 6.15 -9.95
C SER A 337 14.87 6.08 -9.76
N SER A 338 14.06 6.53 -10.73
CA SER A 338 12.61 6.56 -10.55
C SER A 338 12.01 5.17 -10.39
N PHE A 339 11.13 5.04 -9.39
CA PHE A 339 10.32 3.84 -9.19
C PHE A 339 8.93 4.28 -8.71
N TYR A 340 7.96 4.30 -9.62
CA TYR A 340 6.61 4.75 -9.29
C TYR A 340 5.91 3.67 -8.48
N ALA A 341 5.84 3.89 -7.17
CA ALA A 341 5.52 2.86 -6.20
C ALA A 341 4.10 2.96 -5.66
N ASN A 342 3.38 4.06 -5.89
CA ASN A 342 2.01 4.18 -5.43
C ASN A 342 1.18 5.11 -6.29
N ILE A 343 -0.14 4.94 -6.27
CA ILE A 343 -1.08 5.74 -7.05
C ILE A 343 -2.34 6.07 -6.24
N ALA A 344 -2.74 7.34 -6.29
CA ALA A 344 -4.04 7.81 -5.83
C ALA A 344 -4.79 8.46 -6.99
N VAL A 345 -6.11 8.31 -7.06
CA VAL A 345 -6.94 8.83 -8.15
C VAL A 345 -8.05 9.71 -7.57
N GLU A 346 -8.07 10.99 -7.96
CA GLU A 346 -9.14 11.95 -7.65
C GLU A 346 -10.20 11.85 -8.75
N ASP A 347 -11.31 11.19 -8.42
CA ASP A 347 -12.31 10.67 -9.35
C ASP A 347 -13.72 11.25 -9.13
N THR A 348 -13.81 12.42 -8.49
CA THR A 348 -15.13 13.06 -8.24
C THR A 348 -15.82 13.43 -9.55
N ASP A 349 -15.06 13.84 -10.56
CA ASP A 349 -15.49 14.04 -11.94
C ASP A 349 -14.80 13.00 -12.82
N CYS A 350 -15.58 12.11 -13.44
CA CYS A 350 -15.06 11.03 -14.27
C CYS A 350 -14.42 11.52 -15.58
N ASP A 351 -14.86 12.69 -16.08
CA ASP A 351 -14.33 13.30 -17.30
C ASP A 351 -13.08 14.14 -17.04
N ASP A 352 -12.92 14.64 -15.81
CA ASP A 352 -11.76 15.43 -15.36
C ASP A 352 -11.04 14.80 -14.15
N THR A 353 -10.75 13.50 -14.28
CA THR A 353 -10.03 12.72 -13.26
C THR A 353 -8.53 13.02 -13.27
N PHE A 354 -7.92 13.02 -12.09
CA PHE A 354 -6.48 13.16 -11.91
C PHE A 354 -5.90 11.95 -11.19
N ALA A 355 -4.74 11.47 -11.65
CA ALA A 355 -3.96 10.45 -10.96
C ALA A 355 -2.66 11.05 -10.42
N TYR A 356 -2.26 10.60 -9.24
CA TYR A 356 -1.06 11.03 -8.53
C TYR A 356 -0.18 9.81 -8.31
N ALA A 357 0.94 9.74 -9.01
CA ALA A 357 1.92 8.65 -8.87
C ALA A 357 3.08 9.11 -7.98
N ALA A 358 3.30 8.37 -6.89
CA ALA A 358 4.40 8.59 -5.97
C ALA A 358 5.68 7.91 -6.49
N ASP A 359 6.74 8.67 -6.64
CA ASP A 359 8.06 8.19 -7.05
C ASP A 359 8.95 7.96 -5.83
N LEU A 360 9.25 6.68 -5.59
CA LEU A 360 9.95 6.19 -4.41
C LEU A 360 11.46 6.43 -4.49
N GLY A 361 12.07 5.99 -5.59
CA GLY A 361 13.53 6.00 -5.76
C GLY A 361 14.08 7.33 -6.27
N ALA A 362 13.27 8.13 -6.96
CA ALA A 362 13.56 9.54 -7.20
C ALA A 362 12.45 10.36 -6.55
N PRO A 363 12.59 10.77 -5.27
CA PRO A 363 11.52 11.41 -4.51
C PRO A 363 10.78 12.53 -5.27
N GLY A 364 9.52 12.29 -5.61
CA GLY A 364 8.71 13.20 -6.41
C GLY A 364 7.30 12.70 -6.61
N LEU A 365 6.41 13.59 -7.05
CA LEU A 365 5.02 13.26 -7.36
C LEU A 365 4.74 13.54 -8.83
N VAL A 366 4.26 12.56 -9.58
CA VAL A 366 3.82 12.77 -10.97
C VAL A 366 2.30 12.89 -10.99
N VAL A 367 1.82 14.01 -11.49
CA VAL A 367 0.38 14.27 -11.68
C VAL A 367 0.04 13.92 -13.12
N TYR A 368 -1.05 13.20 -13.33
CA TYR A 368 -1.60 12.86 -14.63
C TYR A 368 -3.04 13.38 -14.74
N SER A 369 -3.35 14.10 -15.83
CA SER A 369 -4.70 14.55 -16.15
C SER A 369 -5.34 13.61 -17.17
N TRP A 370 -6.46 12.98 -16.81
CA TRP A 370 -7.24 12.14 -17.73
C TRP A 370 -7.76 12.93 -18.94
N LYS A 371 -8.21 14.17 -18.69
CA LYS A 371 -8.82 15.04 -19.69
C LYS A 371 -7.80 15.54 -20.71
N LEU A 372 -6.66 16.02 -20.23
CA LEU A 372 -5.59 16.55 -21.10
C LEU A 372 -4.74 15.44 -21.71
N GLN A 373 -4.71 14.25 -21.09
CA GLN A 373 -3.78 13.18 -21.40
C GLN A 373 -2.31 13.60 -21.25
N GLU A 374 -2.06 14.48 -20.31
CA GLU A 374 -0.73 15.01 -20.02
C GLU A 374 -0.36 14.66 -18.58
N SER A 375 0.94 14.68 -18.31
CA SER A 375 1.45 14.59 -16.94
C SER A 375 2.45 15.70 -16.68
N TRP A 376 2.79 15.91 -15.41
CA TRP A 376 3.89 16.77 -14.99
C TRP A 376 4.45 16.26 -13.68
N ARG A 377 5.73 16.54 -13.45
CA ARG A 377 6.44 16.17 -12.24
C ARG A 377 6.49 17.32 -11.25
N VAL A 378 6.03 17.06 -10.04
CA VAL A 378 6.08 17.96 -8.88
C VAL A 378 7.22 17.55 -7.97
N GLN A 379 7.99 18.53 -7.51
CA GLN A 379 9.13 18.33 -6.61
C GLN A 379 8.91 19.12 -5.33
N HIS A 380 9.26 18.52 -4.19
CA HIS A 380 9.18 19.15 -2.89
C HIS A 380 10.08 18.43 -1.88
N HIS A 381 10.70 19.16 -0.94
CA HIS A 381 11.60 18.57 0.05
C HIS A 381 10.91 17.53 0.95
N PHE A 382 9.60 17.67 1.19
CA PHE A 382 8.83 16.72 2.01
C PHE A 382 8.63 15.34 1.35
N PHE A 383 9.03 15.17 0.09
CA PHE A 383 9.01 13.87 -0.57
C PHE A 383 10.23 13.01 -0.22
N HIS A 384 11.30 13.62 0.29
CA HIS A 384 12.55 12.93 0.58
C HIS A 384 12.50 12.14 1.90
N PRO A 385 13.22 11.02 1.99
CA PRO A 385 13.34 10.25 3.23
C PRO A 385 13.94 11.08 4.37
N ASP A 386 13.58 10.72 5.60
CA ASP A 386 14.27 11.19 6.79
C ASP A 386 15.50 10.29 7.03
N PRO A 387 16.72 10.84 7.00
CA PRO A 387 17.94 10.03 7.17
C PRO A 387 18.02 9.31 8.52
N LEU A 388 17.24 9.72 9.52
CA LEU A 388 17.18 9.06 10.82
C LEU A 388 16.12 7.95 10.89
N ALA A 389 15.29 7.80 9.86
CA ALA A 389 14.18 6.86 9.83
C ALA A 389 14.40 5.69 8.87
N GLY A 390 15.62 5.48 8.37
CA GLY A 390 15.92 4.42 7.40
C GLY A 390 16.09 3.01 7.97
N ASN A 391 16.15 2.86 9.30
CA ASN A 391 16.31 1.55 9.93
C ASN A 391 14.98 0.80 10.05
N TYR A 392 14.98 -0.46 9.60
CA TYR A 392 13.87 -1.39 9.75
C TYR A 392 14.31 -2.63 10.52
N THR A 393 13.40 -3.18 11.33
CA THR A 393 13.63 -4.46 12.01
C THR A 393 12.30 -5.18 12.16
N ILE A 394 12.14 -6.25 11.36
CA ILE A 394 10.87 -6.98 11.24
C ILE A 394 11.19 -8.46 11.41
N THR A 395 10.52 -9.12 12.37
CA THR A 395 10.74 -10.53 12.74
C THR A 395 12.22 -10.92 12.93
N GLY A 396 13.03 -10.02 13.51
CA GLY A 396 14.45 -10.26 13.77
C GLY A 396 15.39 -10.07 12.57
N ILE A 397 14.89 -9.69 11.39
CA ILE A 397 15.71 -9.28 10.24
C ILE A 397 15.81 -7.76 10.27
N SER A 398 17.03 -7.24 10.32
CA SER A 398 17.32 -5.80 10.24
C SER A 398 17.87 -5.46 8.87
N PHE A 399 17.40 -4.34 8.31
CA PHE A 399 17.82 -3.81 7.01
C PHE A 399 17.61 -2.29 6.99
N GLN A 400 18.17 -1.63 5.97
CA GLN A 400 18.03 -0.19 5.79
C GLN A 400 17.41 0.14 4.43
N TRP A 401 16.47 1.09 4.43
CA TRP A 401 15.92 1.71 3.23
C TRP A 401 15.93 3.22 3.36
N ASP A 402 16.25 3.93 2.29
CA ASP A 402 16.17 5.38 2.16
C ASP A 402 15.04 5.79 1.21
N ASP A 403 13.97 5.00 1.21
CA ASP A 403 12.84 5.14 0.31
C ASP A 403 12.05 6.46 0.53
N GLY A 404 11.86 7.18 -0.58
CA GLY A 404 11.15 8.45 -0.66
C GLY A 404 9.63 8.36 -0.64
N LEU A 405 8.97 9.26 -1.37
CA LEU A 405 7.52 9.41 -1.40
C LEU A 405 6.84 8.08 -1.74
N PHE A 406 5.95 7.62 -0.85
CA PHE A 406 5.28 6.33 -1.02
C PHE A 406 3.81 6.38 -0.62
N GLY A 407 3.50 6.71 0.63
CA GLY A 407 2.13 6.77 1.10
C GLY A 407 1.43 8.03 0.58
N ILE A 408 0.29 7.84 -0.08
CA ILE A 408 -0.56 8.93 -0.58
C ILE A 408 -2.04 8.58 -0.37
N ALA A 409 -2.82 9.51 0.16
CA ALA A 409 -4.25 9.32 0.42
C ALA A 409 -5.04 10.61 0.12
N LEU A 410 -6.20 10.48 -0.53
CA LEU A 410 -7.03 11.61 -0.95
C LEU A 410 -8.27 11.75 -0.07
N SER A 411 -8.51 12.96 0.45
CA SER A 411 -9.79 13.30 1.06
C SER A 411 -10.90 13.47 0.03
N ARG A 412 -12.14 13.63 0.51
CA ARG A 412 -13.19 14.22 -0.31
C ARG A 412 -12.84 15.66 -0.69
N PRO A 413 -13.36 16.16 -1.82
CA PRO A 413 -13.31 17.58 -2.12
C PRO A 413 -13.76 18.42 -0.92
N GLN A 414 -12.97 19.43 -0.59
CA GLN A 414 -13.32 20.42 0.43
C GLN A 414 -14.34 21.41 -0.15
N SER A 415 -14.70 22.44 0.63
CA SER A 415 -15.68 23.46 0.20
C SER A 415 -15.24 24.24 -1.05
N ASP A 416 -13.95 24.25 -1.38
CA ASP A 416 -13.40 24.87 -2.59
C ASP A 416 -13.44 23.96 -3.83
N GLY A 417 -13.96 22.74 -3.69
CA GLY A 417 -14.07 21.76 -4.78
C GLY A 417 -12.82 20.90 -5.01
N PHE A 418 -11.78 21.03 -4.18
CA PHE A 418 -10.52 20.28 -4.32
C PHE A 418 -10.26 19.37 -3.13
N ALA A 419 -9.73 18.18 -3.39
CA ALA A 419 -9.29 17.28 -2.32
C ALA A 419 -8.03 17.81 -1.60
N THR A 420 -7.75 17.22 -0.45
CA THR A 420 -6.44 17.27 0.20
C THR A 420 -5.74 15.95 -0.05
N LEU A 421 -4.52 16.01 -0.57
CA LEU A 421 -3.61 14.88 -0.66
C LEU A 421 -2.78 14.83 0.63
N TYR A 422 -2.96 13.79 1.42
CA TYR A 422 -2.10 13.43 2.56
C TYR A 422 -1.00 12.52 2.05
N PHE A 423 0.22 12.71 2.54
CA PHE A 423 1.35 11.93 2.05
C PHE A 423 2.52 11.85 3.03
N HIS A 424 3.37 10.85 2.79
CA HIS A 424 4.63 10.66 3.51
C HIS A 424 5.65 9.83 2.69
N PRO A 425 6.95 10.07 2.90
CA PRO A 425 8.00 9.13 2.50
C PRO A 425 7.90 7.82 3.29
N LEU A 426 8.28 6.69 2.68
CA LEU A 426 8.30 5.38 3.35
C LEU A 426 9.23 5.42 4.57
N SER A 427 10.47 5.88 4.35
CA SER A 427 11.46 6.11 5.41
C SER A 427 11.26 7.47 6.06
N SER A 428 10.09 7.69 6.67
CA SER A 428 9.79 8.86 7.49
C SER A 428 8.69 8.55 8.51
N THR A 429 8.72 9.23 9.65
CA THR A 429 7.62 9.20 10.63
C THR A 429 6.66 10.38 10.47
N ASN A 430 6.97 11.34 9.60
CA ASN A 430 6.18 12.55 9.45
C ASN A 430 5.03 12.37 8.46
N GLU A 431 3.98 13.17 8.66
CA GLU A 431 2.83 13.27 7.78
C GLU A 431 2.72 14.69 7.23
N PHE A 432 2.40 14.79 5.94
CA PHE A 432 2.27 16.04 5.22
C PHE A 432 0.95 16.12 4.49
N SER A 433 0.59 17.33 4.05
CA SER A 433 -0.57 17.51 3.18
C SER A 433 -0.40 18.65 2.19
N VAL A 434 -1.13 18.58 1.09
CA VAL A 434 -1.23 19.62 0.06
C VAL A 434 -2.61 19.59 -0.58
N SER A 435 -3.13 20.74 -1.01
CA SER A 435 -4.40 20.81 -1.73
C SER A 435 -4.22 20.37 -3.19
N THR A 436 -5.14 19.57 -3.73
CA THR A 436 -5.10 19.19 -5.15
C THR A 436 -5.33 20.38 -6.08
N ARG A 437 -5.88 21.50 -5.58
CA ARG A 437 -5.96 22.78 -6.32
C ARG A 437 -4.59 23.25 -6.83
N ILE A 438 -3.56 23.01 -6.02
CA ILE A 438 -2.19 23.39 -6.32
C ILE A 438 -1.59 22.37 -7.30
N LEU A 439 -1.79 21.08 -7.04
CA LEU A 439 -1.23 20.00 -7.86
C LEU A 439 -1.80 19.93 -9.27
N ARG A 440 -3.10 20.22 -9.43
CA ARG A 440 -3.83 20.22 -10.72
C ARG A 440 -3.43 21.39 -11.62
N ASN A 441 -2.93 22.48 -11.06
CA ASN A 441 -2.47 23.63 -11.83
C ASN A 441 -0.99 23.41 -12.22
N GLN A 442 -0.74 22.88 -13.41
CA GLN A 442 0.61 22.56 -13.89
C GLN A 442 1.59 23.72 -13.73
N THR A 443 1.23 24.94 -14.15
CA THR A 443 2.12 26.11 -14.05
C THR A 443 2.53 26.41 -12.62
N LEU A 444 1.61 26.29 -11.66
CA LEU A 444 1.93 26.48 -10.24
C LEU A 444 2.72 25.28 -9.69
N ALA A 445 2.31 24.07 -10.04
CA ALA A 445 2.84 22.81 -9.56
C ALA A 445 4.31 22.57 -9.96
N THR A 446 4.75 23.17 -11.07
CA THR A 446 6.14 23.10 -11.56
C THR A 446 6.92 24.38 -11.30
N SER A 447 6.41 25.30 -10.48
CA SER A 447 7.09 26.55 -10.14
C SER A 447 7.66 26.52 -8.72
N ASP A 448 8.69 27.32 -8.46
CA ASP A 448 9.30 27.47 -7.13
C ASP A 448 8.32 28.00 -6.06
N LYS A 449 7.19 28.59 -6.50
CA LYS A 449 6.15 29.11 -5.60
C LYS A 449 5.43 28.00 -4.85
N ILE A 450 5.47 26.75 -5.33
CA ILE A 450 4.77 25.62 -4.73
C ILE A 450 5.24 25.32 -3.30
N TYR A 451 6.48 25.69 -2.95
CA TYR A 451 7.12 25.34 -1.68
C TYR A 451 6.29 25.73 -0.44
N ARG A 452 5.55 26.85 -0.50
CA ARG A 452 4.78 27.35 0.64
C ARG A 452 3.37 26.74 0.75
N GLU A 453 2.97 25.92 -0.21
CA GLU A 453 1.62 25.35 -0.28
C GLU A 453 1.50 24.01 0.48
N PHE A 454 2.63 23.39 0.82
CA PHE A 454 2.69 22.15 1.57
C PHE A 454 2.67 22.39 3.08
N LYS A 455 2.00 21.49 3.81
CA LYS A 455 1.84 21.59 5.27
C LYS A 455 2.42 20.37 5.95
N VAL A 456 3.21 20.60 7.00
CA VAL A 456 3.61 19.57 7.96
C VAL A 456 2.47 19.37 8.95
N LEU A 457 2.02 18.13 9.14
CA LEU A 457 0.96 17.82 10.10
C LEU A 457 1.55 17.41 11.45
N GLY A 458 2.56 16.56 11.45
CA GLY A 458 3.22 16.06 12.65
C GLY A 458 3.90 14.72 12.42
N SER A 459 4.10 13.95 13.49
CA SER A 459 4.79 12.65 13.45
C SER A 459 3.96 11.52 14.07
N ARG A 460 4.12 10.31 13.50
CA ARG A 460 3.61 9.02 13.98
C ARG A 460 4.40 8.48 15.18
N GLY A 461 5.53 9.10 15.52
CA GLY A 461 6.39 8.71 16.63
C GLY A 461 7.47 7.69 16.27
N PRO A 462 8.26 7.24 17.26
CA PRO A 462 9.35 6.29 17.07
C PRO A 462 8.88 5.00 16.38
N ASN A 463 9.67 4.52 15.42
CA ASN A 463 9.36 3.34 14.59
C ASN A 463 8.04 3.45 13.80
N GLY A 464 7.49 4.67 13.66
CA GLY A 464 6.27 4.97 12.93
C GLY A 464 6.46 5.17 11.43
N GLN A 465 7.50 4.58 10.81
CA GLN A 465 7.61 4.50 9.36
C GLN A 465 6.35 3.85 8.80
N ALA A 466 5.83 4.41 7.71
CA ALA A 466 4.56 3.98 7.16
C ALA A 466 4.67 3.70 5.67
N GLY A 467 4.16 2.55 5.25
CA GLY A 467 3.97 2.18 3.86
C GLY A 467 2.76 2.88 3.26
N VAL A 468 1.81 2.09 2.73
CA VAL A 468 0.60 2.66 2.13
C VAL A 468 -0.26 3.35 3.20
N ALA A 469 -0.88 4.47 2.80
CA ALA A 469 -2.02 5.04 3.48
C ALA A 469 -3.24 5.06 2.57
N PHE A 470 -4.43 4.93 3.16
CA PHE A 470 -5.69 5.07 2.43
C PHE A 470 -6.75 5.72 3.31
N LEU A 471 -7.56 6.61 2.73
CA LEU A 471 -8.56 7.39 3.44
C LEU A 471 -9.97 6.86 3.10
N ASP A 472 -10.73 6.48 4.13
CA ASP A 472 -12.17 6.26 3.97
C ASP A 472 -12.89 7.61 3.86
N GLN A 473 -13.30 7.96 2.64
CA GLN A 473 -13.89 9.25 2.35
C GLN A 473 -15.18 9.51 3.15
N LYS A 474 -15.89 8.46 3.58
CA LYS A 474 -17.14 8.60 4.35
C LYS A 474 -16.89 9.07 5.78
N THR A 475 -15.94 8.46 6.48
CA THR A 475 -15.63 8.79 7.89
C THR A 475 -14.54 9.85 8.04
N GLY A 476 -13.76 10.09 6.99
CA GLY A 476 -12.58 10.96 7.03
C GLY A 476 -11.42 10.36 7.82
N VAL A 477 -11.38 9.03 7.99
CA VAL A 477 -10.31 8.32 8.68
C VAL A 477 -9.29 7.81 7.67
N ILE A 478 -8.02 8.12 7.90
CA ILE A 478 -6.87 7.56 7.19
C ILE A 478 -6.41 6.33 7.95
N PHE A 479 -6.08 5.27 7.23
CA PHE A 479 -5.40 4.08 7.74
C PHE A 479 -3.97 4.04 7.21
N TYR A 480 -3.04 3.63 8.05
CA TYR A 480 -1.61 3.55 7.76
C TYR A 480 -1.10 2.13 8.03
N ALA A 481 -0.36 1.58 7.08
CA ALA A 481 0.45 0.38 7.25
C ALA A 481 1.80 0.73 7.90
N LEU A 482 2.13 0.16 9.06
CA LEU A 482 3.36 0.44 9.81
C LEU A 482 4.22 -0.83 9.93
N PRO A 483 5.17 -1.07 8.99
CA PRO A 483 5.95 -2.31 8.94
C PRO A 483 6.76 -2.59 10.21
N ASN A 484 7.46 -1.59 10.74
CA ASN A 484 8.30 -1.74 11.94
C ASN A 484 7.51 -2.04 13.22
N LEU A 485 6.18 -1.86 13.20
CA LEU A 485 5.32 -2.15 14.35
C LEU A 485 4.40 -3.35 14.13
N ASN A 486 4.49 -4.04 12.98
CA ASN A 486 3.57 -5.12 12.61
C ASN A 486 2.09 -4.70 12.77
N ALA A 487 1.76 -3.46 12.37
CA ALA A 487 0.51 -2.83 12.76
C ALA A 487 -0.16 -2.04 11.64
N VAL A 488 -1.48 -1.94 11.73
CA VAL A 488 -2.28 -0.92 11.05
C VAL A 488 -2.75 0.08 12.10
N THR A 489 -2.57 1.36 11.80
CA THR A 489 -3.05 2.46 12.64
C THR A 489 -3.99 3.36 11.85
N CYS A 490 -4.68 4.26 12.54
CA CYS A 490 -5.58 5.20 11.91
C CYS A 490 -5.38 6.62 12.47
N TRP A 491 -5.88 7.59 11.71
CA TRP A 491 -6.02 8.98 12.13
C TRP A 491 -7.28 9.60 11.52
N LYS A 492 -8.00 10.41 12.29
CA LYS A 492 -9.19 11.12 11.78
C LYS A 492 -8.80 12.52 11.32
N THR A 493 -9.05 12.85 10.06
CA THR A 493 -8.65 14.12 9.44
C THR A 493 -9.29 15.37 10.06
N SER A 494 -10.43 15.21 10.77
CA SER A 494 -11.04 16.30 11.53
C SER A 494 -10.27 16.65 12.82
N ASN A 495 -9.29 15.85 13.22
CA ASN A 495 -8.46 16.14 14.38
C ASN A 495 -7.45 17.25 14.04
N ARG A 496 -7.38 18.29 14.86
CA ARG A 496 -6.49 19.43 14.65
C ARG A 496 -5.02 19.12 14.94
N ALA A 497 -4.76 18.08 15.74
CA ALA A 497 -3.42 17.68 16.10
C ALA A 497 -3.09 16.34 15.42
N TYR A 498 -1.89 16.24 14.85
CA TYR A 498 -1.29 14.99 14.39
C TYR A 498 -0.15 14.60 15.34
N THR A 499 -0.48 13.74 16.29
CA THR A 499 0.42 13.26 17.35
C THR A 499 0.17 11.78 17.62
N ILE A 500 1.09 11.12 18.33
CA ILE A 500 0.91 9.74 18.77
C ILE A 500 -0.42 9.53 19.52
N LYS A 501 -0.88 10.52 20.31
CA LYS A 501 -2.14 10.44 21.08
C LYS A 501 -3.40 10.53 20.21
N SER A 502 -3.30 11.16 19.05
CA SER A 502 -4.42 11.25 18.11
C SER A 502 -4.49 10.06 17.14
N LEU A 503 -3.50 9.16 17.17
CA LEU A 503 -3.49 7.95 16.37
C LEU A 503 -4.20 6.82 17.11
N GLY A 504 -5.05 6.09 16.39
CA GLY A 504 -5.68 4.87 16.88
C GLY A 504 -4.90 3.65 16.40
N ARG A 505 -4.63 2.69 17.28
CA ARG A 505 -4.14 1.37 16.84
C ARG A 505 -5.34 0.54 16.40
N VAL A 506 -5.35 0.15 15.13
CA VAL A 506 -6.46 -0.63 14.54
C VAL A 506 -6.20 -2.11 14.70
N TYR A 507 -4.99 -2.59 14.41
CA TYR A 507 -4.64 -4.00 14.55
C TYR A 507 -3.12 -4.15 14.66
N MET A 508 -2.64 -5.12 15.44
CA MET A 508 -1.21 -5.41 15.56
C MET A 508 -1.01 -6.89 15.85
N SER A 509 -0.20 -7.56 15.04
CA SER A 509 0.09 -8.99 15.23
C SER A 509 1.42 -9.36 14.59
N VAL A 510 2.32 -9.96 15.38
CA VAL A 510 3.61 -10.46 14.88
C VAL A 510 3.47 -11.74 14.04
N THR A 511 2.25 -12.30 13.95
CA THR A 511 1.95 -13.53 13.20
C THR A 511 1.09 -13.24 11.97
N ASP A 512 0.04 -12.43 12.13
CA ASP A 512 -0.92 -12.16 11.06
C ASP A 512 -0.65 -10.86 10.30
N MET A 513 0.12 -9.94 10.90
CA MET A 513 0.43 -8.61 10.38
C MET A 513 1.94 -8.41 10.25
N VAL A 514 2.64 -9.42 9.73
CA VAL A 514 4.11 -9.47 9.68
C VAL A 514 4.67 -8.28 8.89
N PHE A 515 4.24 -8.10 7.64
CA PHE A 515 4.53 -6.90 6.87
C PHE A 515 3.22 -6.38 6.27
N PRO A 516 2.59 -5.33 6.83
CA PRO A 516 1.45 -4.67 6.19
C PRO A 516 1.92 -3.98 4.91
N ASN A 517 1.65 -4.57 3.74
CA ASN A 517 2.13 -4.05 2.46
C ASN A 517 1.15 -3.05 1.84
N ASP A 518 -0.16 -3.36 1.89
CA ASP A 518 -1.19 -2.51 1.30
C ASP A 518 -2.44 -2.41 2.17
N VAL A 519 -3.11 -1.27 2.08
CA VAL A 519 -4.37 -0.97 2.76
C VAL A 519 -5.31 -0.29 1.77
N LYS A 520 -6.56 -0.76 1.72
CA LYS A 520 -7.63 -0.19 0.90
C LYS A 520 -8.93 -0.13 1.69
N VAL A 521 -9.79 0.81 1.31
CA VAL A 521 -11.16 0.87 1.78
C VAL A 521 -12.07 0.85 0.56
N ASP A 522 -13.00 -0.10 0.52
CA ASP A 522 -13.95 -0.23 -0.59
C ASP A 522 -15.10 0.78 -0.49
N ASP A 523 -15.98 0.76 -1.50
CA ASP A 523 -17.15 1.64 -1.59
C ASP A 523 -18.21 1.37 -0.51
N GLU A 524 -18.19 0.20 0.13
CA GLU A 524 -19.01 -0.18 1.27
C GLU A 524 -18.39 0.22 2.62
N SER A 525 -17.20 0.83 2.60
CA SER A 525 -16.41 1.16 3.79
C SER A 525 -16.00 -0.08 4.59
N ASN A 526 -15.60 -1.15 3.90
CA ASN A 526 -14.81 -2.23 4.48
C ASN A 526 -13.32 -1.93 4.30
N LEU A 527 -12.58 -2.06 5.38
CA LEU A 527 -11.12 -2.02 5.39
C LEU A 527 -10.58 -3.36 4.90
N TRP A 528 -9.60 -3.33 4.00
CA TRP A 528 -8.87 -4.48 3.50
C TRP A 528 -7.38 -4.24 3.66
N VAL A 529 -6.67 -5.23 4.21
CA VAL A 529 -5.24 -5.13 4.49
C VAL A 529 -4.54 -6.36 3.91
N LEU A 530 -3.55 -6.13 3.07
CA LEU A 530 -2.62 -7.15 2.61
C LEU A 530 -1.43 -7.21 3.58
N SER A 531 -1.24 -8.34 4.24
CA SER A 531 -0.01 -8.63 4.97
C SER A 531 0.76 -9.74 4.29
N ASP A 532 2.03 -9.49 4.02
CA ASP A 532 2.97 -10.46 3.47
C ASP A 532 4.23 -10.59 4.34
N ARG A 533 5.29 -11.14 3.76
CA ARG A 533 6.62 -11.23 4.38
C ARG A 533 7.70 -10.68 3.44
N LEU A 534 7.47 -9.47 2.91
CA LEU A 534 8.33 -8.81 1.94
C LEU A 534 9.82 -8.84 2.31
N HIS A 535 10.15 -8.50 3.55
CA HIS A 535 11.53 -8.50 4.06
C HIS A 535 12.17 -9.91 4.02
N GLN A 536 11.42 -10.97 4.32
CA GLN A 536 11.93 -12.34 4.18
C GLN A 536 12.09 -12.74 2.72
N TYR A 537 11.16 -12.33 1.85
CA TYR A 537 11.26 -12.58 0.42
C TYR A 537 12.50 -11.93 -0.23
N MET A 538 12.87 -10.73 0.23
CA MET A 538 14.03 -9.97 -0.27
C MET A 538 15.36 -10.42 0.33
N TYR A 539 15.41 -10.65 1.65
CA TYR A 539 16.66 -10.84 2.39
C TYR A 539 16.87 -12.26 2.94
N SER A 540 15.93 -13.16 2.68
CA SER A 540 15.95 -14.55 3.13
C SER A 540 15.14 -15.42 2.15
N SER A 541 14.39 -16.39 2.68
CA SER A 541 13.48 -17.24 1.92
C SER A 541 12.13 -17.34 2.62
N LEU A 542 11.06 -17.48 1.83
CA LEU A 542 9.74 -17.83 2.34
C LEU A 542 9.67 -19.32 2.64
N ASP A 543 8.98 -19.72 3.72
CA ASP A 543 8.74 -21.13 4.02
C ASP A 543 7.44 -21.59 3.33
N PRO A 544 7.48 -22.50 2.34
CA PRO A 544 6.27 -22.95 1.65
C PRO A 544 5.30 -23.75 2.53
N LYS A 545 5.73 -24.17 3.74
CA LYS A 545 4.89 -24.88 4.71
C LYS A 545 4.14 -23.93 5.65
N ASP A 546 4.55 -22.67 5.70
CA ASP A 546 3.94 -21.64 6.55
C ASP A 546 3.04 -20.70 5.73
N VAL A 547 2.11 -20.02 6.40
CA VAL A 547 1.26 -19.00 5.80
C VAL A 547 2.06 -17.72 5.62
N ASN A 548 2.43 -17.44 4.37
CA ASN A 548 3.25 -16.29 3.99
C ASN A 548 2.42 -15.04 3.68
N PHE A 549 1.20 -15.20 3.20
CA PHE A 549 0.38 -14.09 2.73
C PHE A 549 -1.01 -14.16 3.35
N ARG A 550 -1.53 -13.02 3.81
CA ARG A 550 -2.87 -12.88 4.37
C ARG A 550 -3.55 -11.63 3.84
N ILE A 551 -4.85 -11.74 3.62
CA ILE A 551 -5.73 -10.59 3.44
C ILE A 551 -6.65 -10.54 4.65
N LEU A 552 -6.62 -9.43 5.39
CA LEU A 552 -7.47 -9.19 6.54
C LEU A 552 -8.55 -8.16 6.19
N THR A 553 -9.71 -8.27 6.84
CA THR A 553 -10.81 -7.33 6.62
C THR A 553 -11.63 -7.06 7.88
N ALA A 554 -12.26 -5.89 7.93
CA ALA A 554 -13.28 -5.48 8.89
C ALA A 554 -14.11 -4.34 8.28
N THR A 555 -15.29 -4.05 8.82
CA THR A 555 -15.92 -2.76 8.49
C THR A 555 -15.07 -1.63 9.09
N VAL A 556 -15.00 -0.47 8.43
CA VAL A 556 -14.25 0.70 8.96
C VAL A 556 -14.75 1.06 10.36
N LYS A 557 -16.07 1.01 10.57
CA LYS A 557 -16.70 1.29 11.87
C LYS A 557 -16.18 0.37 12.97
N ASP A 558 -16.11 -0.94 12.71
CA ASP A 558 -15.63 -1.91 13.69
C ASP A 558 -14.12 -1.76 13.89
N ALA A 559 -13.36 -1.52 12.81
CA ALA A 559 -11.91 -1.35 12.87
C ALA A 559 -11.48 -0.18 13.78
N ILE A 560 -12.22 0.94 13.74
CA ILE A 560 -11.88 2.15 14.51
C ILE A 560 -12.54 2.21 15.89
N GLU A 561 -13.42 1.27 16.22
CA GLU A 561 -14.15 1.29 17.50
C GLU A 561 -13.19 1.33 18.69
N ASN A 562 -13.49 2.15 19.70
CA ASN A 562 -12.64 2.31 20.89
C ASN A 562 -11.20 2.81 20.62
N THR A 563 -10.90 3.28 19.42
CA THR A 563 -9.63 3.93 19.10
C THR A 563 -9.75 5.47 19.13
N ALA A 564 -8.64 6.19 19.01
CA ALA A 564 -8.65 7.65 18.87
C ALA A 564 -9.34 8.14 17.57
N CYS A 565 -9.60 7.24 16.62
CA CYS A 565 -10.25 7.53 15.35
C CYS A 565 -11.77 7.30 15.39
N ASP A 566 -12.29 6.75 16.50
CA ASP A 566 -13.71 6.44 16.64
C ASP A 566 -14.55 7.68 16.33
N THR A 567 -15.59 7.49 15.52
CA THR A 567 -16.48 8.58 15.12
C THR A 567 -17.52 8.88 16.18
N LYS A 568 -17.74 7.95 17.13
CA LYS A 568 -18.61 8.16 18.29
C LYS A 568 -17.94 9.17 19.23
N ILE A 569 -18.62 10.29 19.47
CA ILE A 569 -18.24 11.24 20.53
C ILE A 569 -18.45 10.52 21.86
N LYS A 570 -17.38 10.11 22.55
CA LYS A 570 -17.50 9.74 23.96
C LYS A 570 -17.66 11.06 24.73
N PRO A 571 -18.80 11.33 25.41
CA PRO A 571 -18.82 12.40 26.39
C PRO A 571 -17.69 12.12 27.39
N LEU A 572 -16.88 13.13 27.71
CA LEU A 572 -15.94 12.99 28.82
C LEU A 572 -16.74 12.54 30.05
N PRO A 573 -16.21 11.62 30.88
CA PRO A 573 -16.86 11.30 32.14
C PRO A 573 -17.14 12.58 32.91
N ASP A 574 -18.37 12.76 33.39
CA ASP A 574 -18.87 13.93 34.15
C ASP A 574 -18.05 14.27 35.42
N ILE A 575 -17.03 13.47 35.73
CA ILE A 575 -16.08 13.69 36.82
C ILE A 575 -15.15 14.87 36.50
N ILE A 576 -14.83 15.15 35.23
CA ILE A 576 -13.90 16.24 34.85
C ILE A 576 -14.60 17.60 34.74
N THR A 577 -15.88 17.64 34.41
CA THR A 577 -16.69 18.88 34.42
C THR A 577 -16.88 19.41 35.84
N ASN A 578 -17.04 18.51 36.82
CA ASN A 578 -17.18 18.89 38.23
C ASN A 578 -15.87 19.36 38.91
N LEU A 579 -14.68 19.03 38.37
CA LEU A 579 -13.42 19.57 38.91
C LEU A 579 -13.17 21.03 38.51
N GLY A 580 -13.73 21.48 37.39
CA GLY A 580 -13.59 22.87 36.91
C GLY A 580 -14.33 23.89 37.79
N ASP A 581 -15.43 23.47 38.42
CA ASP A 581 -16.23 24.31 39.32
C ASP A 581 -15.69 24.34 40.75
N ILE A 582 -14.86 23.36 41.14
CA ILE A 582 -14.19 23.31 42.45
C ILE A 582 -12.91 24.16 42.47
N LEU A 583 -12.28 24.39 41.31
CA LEU A 583 -10.99 25.09 41.20
C LEU A 583 -11.11 26.57 40.83
N ARG A 584 -12.31 27.16 40.83
CA ARG A 584 -12.49 28.62 40.66
C ARG A 584 -12.48 29.31 42.02
N PRO A 585 -11.46 30.11 42.36
CA PRO A 585 -11.57 31.03 43.50
C PRO A 585 -12.54 32.14 43.09
N SER A 586 -13.68 32.23 43.75
CA SER A 586 -14.60 33.34 43.64
C SER A 586 -13.91 34.64 44.08
N THR A 587 -13.55 35.49 43.13
CA THR A 587 -13.04 36.84 43.37
C THR A 587 -14.18 37.77 43.75
N THR A 588 -14.33 38.07 45.03
CA THR A 588 -15.03 39.27 45.50
C THR A 588 -14.00 40.33 45.89
N THR A 589 -14.11 41.46 45.21
CA THR A 589 -13.31 42.68 45.33
C THR A 589 -13.82 43.61 46.44
N VAL A 590 -12.95 44.08 47.36
CA VAL A 590 -13.04 45.35 48.16
C VAL A 590 -11.63 45.69 48.73
N PRO A 591 -11.22 46.97 48.92
CA PRO A 591 -9.85 47.46 48.66
C PRO A 591 -9.07 47.88 49.97
N PRO A 592 -7.94 48.64 49.96
CA PRO A 592 -6.69 48.25 50.64
C PRO A 592 -6.35 49.05 51.91
N LYS A 593 -5.71 48.43 52.92
CA LYS A 593 -4.97 49.14 54.00
C LYS A 593 -3.71 48.40 54.49
N THR A 594 -2.57 49.01 54.16
CA THR A 594 -1.35 49.29 54.95
C THR A 594 -0.77 48.32 56.01
N LYS A 595 0.54 48.04 55.79
CA LYS A 595 1.70 47.95 56.72
C LYS A 595 1.99 46.67 57.53
N SER A 596 3.19 46.14 57.25
CA SER A 596 4.26 45.71 58.17
C SER A 596 4.50 44.20 58.44
N ALA A 597 5.74 43.81 58.13
CA ALA A 597 6.66 42.84 58.78
C ALA A 597 6.35 41.33 58.88
N ALA A 598 7.19 40.57 58.17
CA ALA A 598 7.89 39.32 58.52
C ALA A 598 7.24 38.27 59.45
N SER A 599 7.06 37.04 58.92
CA SER A 599 7.77 35.81 59.34
C SER A 599 6.94 34.55 59.01
N SER A 600 7.64 33.59 58.38
CA SER A 600 7.53 32.11 58.41
C SER A 600 6.22 31.34 58.67
N VAL A 601 6.21 30.12 58.09
CA VAL A 601 5.55 28.86 58.51
C VAL A 601 4.46 28.33 57.56
N LEU A 602 4.83 27.22 56.91
CA LEU A 602 3.96 26.21 56.31
C LEU A 602 2.93 25.71 57.34
N THR A 603 1.65 25.57 56.94
CA THR A 603 0.74 24.44 57.27
C THR A 603 -0.72 24.87 57.08
N SER A 604 -1.45 24.27 56.13
CA SER A 604 -2.92 24.09 56.19
C SER A 604 -3.47 23.42 54.93
N LEU A 605 -3.36 22.09 54.85
CA LEU A 605 -4.15 21.24 53.94
C LEU A 605 -4.74 20.02 54.69
N ALA A 606 -4.93 20.15 56.00
CA ALA A 606 -5.41 19.08 56.88
C ALA A 606 -6.82 19.30 57.44
N VAL A 607 -7.56 20.35 57.01
CA VAL A 607 -8.90 20.64 57.55
C VAL A 607 -10.05 20.23 56.61
N LEU A 608 -9.80 19.94 55.33
CA LEU A 608 -10.86 19.43 54.43
C LEU A 608 -11.03 17.91 54.43
N ALA A 609 -10.11 17.14 55.02
CA ALA A 609 -10.19 15.68 55.06
C ALA A 609 -11.15 15.14 56.15
N VAL A 610 -11.56 15.95 57.12
CA VAL A 610 -12.42 15.51 58.23
C VAL A 610 -13.91 15.69 57.93
N ALA A 611 -14.29 16.58 57.00
CA ALA A 611 -15.70 16.78 56.64
C ALA A 611 -16.25 15.76 55.62
N ALA A 612 -15.37 15.09 54.86
CA ALA A 612 -15.78 14.12 53.83
C ALA A 612 -15.98 12.70 54.38
N LEU A 613 -15.38 12.34 55.53
CA LEU A 613 -15.50 11.00 56.11
C LEU A 613 -16.82 10.77 56.88
N ALA A 614 -17.57 11.83 57.21
CA ALA A 614 -18.81 11.72 57.99
C ALA A 614 -20.08 11.47 57.14
N LYS A 615 -19.99 11.45 55.80
CA LYS A 615 -21.15 11.18 54.91
C LYS A 615 -21.15 9.80 54.27
N LEU A 616 -20.14 8.96 54.54
CA LEU A 616 -20.07 7.59 54.00
C LEU A 616 -20.51 6.49 55.00
N LEU A 617 -21.12 6.87 56.13
CA LEU A 617 -21.54 5.95 57.19
C LEU A 617 -23.00 6.15 57.67
N LEU A 618 -23.90 6.61 56.79
CA LEU A 618 -25.35 6.54 56.98
C LEU A 618 -26.04 6.07 55.70
#